data_AF-A0AA39F0Q1-F1
#
_entry.id   AF-A0AA39F0Q1-F1
#
_cell.length_a   1.000
_cell.length_b   1.000
_cell.length_c   1.000
_cell.angle_alpha   90.00
_cell.angle_beta   90.00
_cell.angle_gamma   90.00
#
_symmetry.space_group_name_H-M   'P 1'
#
loop_
_entity.id
_entity.type
_entity.pdbx_description
1 polymer ?
#
loop_
_entity_poly.entity_id
_entity_poly.type
_entity_poly.pdbx_seq_one_letter_code
_entity_poly.pdbx_strand_id
1 'polypeptide(L)'
;MGLLEPSESNKDNLETGGFQMSCDLLQIAMKHIDTKFNEYITPRQSIRPQVTNINGLSNVGKQLYYRGNLVSSSALDLVFQRLVTFFKNCNKRCILVAHNCAFDAPRLIKAIRNQSLVDKFSEVILGFVDTLPMFRKKFPERKGKEQCTLISLVEKILDLPTKKAHDANYDVYLLVNLTQHHFTLEDIAMNQKPFNEFISAQLSQEKSREMFLTLDPLKGNITNTIRKQMADADMNYNSLSNKLSQEGPKKTVQFLKQTVNEKATVIKPKKIIEVISKHLSSIVEHNN
;
A
#
# COMPACT_ATOMS: atom_id res chain seq x y z
N MET A 1 -29.90 -26.30 4.43
CA MET A 1 -29.13 -25.31 5.21
C MET A 1 -27.81 -25.11 4.47
N GLY A 2 -27.76 -24.20 3.50
CA GLY A 2 -26.59 -23.97 2.65
C GLY A 2 -26.08 -22.56 2.91
N LEU A 3 -25.01 -22.44 3.70
CA LEU A 3 -24.38 -21.16 3.99
C LEU A 3 -22.87 -21.31 3.89
N LEU A 4 -22.31 -20.48 3.01
CA LEU A 4 -20.92 -20.06 2.84
C LEU A 4 -20.01 -21.03 2.09
N GLU A 5 -19.89 -20.82 0.77
CA GLU A 5 -18.71 -21.24 0.03
C GLU A 5 -17.62 -20.16 0.14
N PRO A 6 -16.43 -20.49 0.66
CA PRO A 6 -15.35 -19.54 0.82
C PRO A 6 -14.79 -19.19 -0.57
N SER A 7 -14.98 -17.95 -0.99
CA SER A 7 -14.60 -17.49 -2.33
C SER A 7 -13.10 -17.68 -2.57
N GLU A 8 -12.81 -18.33 -3.69
CA GLU A 8 -11.48 -18.69 -4.20
C GLU A 8 -10.47 -17.55 -4.04
N SER A 9 -9.32 -17.88 -3.44
CA SER A 9 -8.25 -16.93 -3.19
C SER A 9 -7.23 -16.93 -4.32
N ASN A 10 -6.95 -15.75 -4.88
CA ASN A 10 -5.91 -15.53 -5.87
C ASN A 10 -4.63 -15.13 -5.16
N LYS A 11 -3.50 -15.74 -5.52
CA LYS A 11 -2.20 -15.40 -4.94
C LYS A 11 -1.49 -14.47 -5.91
N ASP A 12 -1.00 -13.33 -5.45
CA ASP A 12 -0.38 -12.29 -6.27
C ASP A 12 1.00 -11.86 -5.75
N ASN A 13 1.85 -11.43 -6.68
CA ASN A 13 3.13 -10.78 -6.41
C ASN A 13 3.43 -9.74 -7.51
N LEU A 14 4.04 -8.62 -7.13
CA LEU A 14 4.41 -7.55 -8.05
C LEU A 14 5.92 -7.34 -8.05
N GLU A 15 6.53 -7.25 -9.24
CA GLU A 15 7.86 -6.65 -9.37
C GLU A 15 7.76 -5.17 -9.72
N THR A 16 8.64 -4.38 -9.11
CA THR A 16 8.63 -2.92 -9.25
C THR A 16 10.01 -2.39 -9.60
N GLY A 17 10.06 -1.19 -10.18
CA GLY A 17 11.31 -0.45 -10.38
C GLY A 17 11.93 0.11 -9.10
N GLY A 18 11.44 -0.28 -7.91
CA GLY A 18 11.98 0.07 -6.60
C GLY A 18 10.94 0.27 -5.49
N PHE A 19 11.43 0.60 -4.29
CA PHE A 19 10.60 0.72 -3.08
C PHE A 19 9.73 1.99 -3.00
N GLN A 20 9.92 2.96 -3.90
CA GLN A 20 9.11 4.19 -3.88
C GLN A 20 7.78 3.98 -4.60
N MET A 21 6.72 4.64 -4.12
CA MET A 21 5.39 4.58 -4.76
C MET A 21 5.36 5.20 -6.17
N SER A 22 6.37 5.99 -6.54
CA SER A 22 6.52 6.55 -7.89
C SER A 22 7.13 5.58 -8.89
N CYS A 23 7.73 4.47 -8.44
CA CYS A 23 8.33 3.50 -9.34
C CYS A 23 7.29 2.76 -10.19
N ASP A 24 7.68 2.37 -11.39
CA ASP A 24 6.85 1.55 -12.28
C ASP A 24 6.60 0.15 -11.69
N LEU A 25 5.40 -0.38 -11.96
CA LEU A 25 5.16 -1.82 -11.95
C LEU A 25 5.84 -2.42 -13.18
N LEU A 26 6.58 -3.51 -13.01
CA LEU A 26 7.38 -4.15 -14.05
C LEU A 26 6.93 -5.57 -14.38
N GLN A 27 6.32 -6.27 -13.42
CA GLN A 27 5.73 -7.59 -13.63
C GLN A 27 4.54 -7.75 -12.68
N ILE A 28 3.48 -8.38 -13.17
CA ILE A 28 2.34 -8.82 -12.36
C ILE A 28 2.20 -10.32 -12.57
N ALA A 29 2.27 -11.07 -11.47
CA ALA A 29 1.94 -12.48 -11.48
C ALA A 29 0.76 -12.77 -10.56
N MET A 30 -0.14 -13.63 -11.01
CA MET A 30 -1.26 -14.14 -10.23
C MET A 30 -1.54 -15.60 -10.55
N LYS A 31 -2.04 -16.35 -9.56
CA LYS A 31 -2.54 -17.71 -9.75
C LYS A 31 -3.94 -17.87 -9.18
N HIS A 32 -4.84 -18.42 -10.00
CA HIS A 32 -6.20 -18.84 -9.63
C HIS A 32 -6.39 -20.29 -10.06
N ILE A 33 -6.49 -21.21 -9.09
CA ILE A 33 -6.62 -22.66 -9.32
C ILE A 33 -5.53 -23.15 -10.31
N ASP A 34 -5.92 -23.48 -11.55
CA ASP A 34 -5.02 -23.98 -12.61
C ASP A 34 -4.64 -22.91 -13.63
N THR A 35 -5.22 -21.72 -13.53
CA THR A 35 -4.91 -20.58 -14.40
C THR A 35 -3.85 -19.67 -13.78
N LYS A 36 -3.06 -19.04 -14.65
CA LYS A 36 -1.99 -18.12 -14.25
C LYS A 36 -2.05 -16.87 -15.11
N PHE A 37 -1.79 -15.74 -14.47
CA PHE A 37 -1.48 -14.48 -15.11
C PHE A 37 0.00 -14.18 -14.82
N ASN A 38 0.80 -13.88 -15.85
CA ASN A 38 2.19 -13.48 -15.66
C ASN A 38 2.59 -12.58 -16.83
N GLU A 39 2.54 -11.28 -16.62
CA GLU A 39 2.83 -10.30 -17.66
C GLU A 39 3.85 -9.27 -17.19
N TYR A 40 4.79 -8.95 -18.08
CA TYR A 40 5.73 -7.87 -17.90
C TYR A 40 5.16 -6.55 -18.44
N ILE A 41 5.46 -5.45 -17.75
CA ILE A 41 5.00 -4.12 -18.09
C ILE A 41 6.16 -3.30 -18.64
N THR A 42 5.93 -2.62 -19.76
CA THR A 42 6.94 -1.75 -20.38
C THR A 42 7.34 -0.63 -19.42
N PRO A 43 8.64 -0.50 -19.07
CA PRO A 43 9.11 0.54 -18.16
C PRO A 43 8.99 1.92 -18.81
N ARG A 44 8.61 2.91 -18.00
CA ARG A 44 8.57 4.34 -18.35
C ARG A 44 9.75 5.11 -17.77
N GLN A 45 10.40 4.55 -16.75
CA GLN A 45 11.62 5.08 -16.15
C GLN A 45 12.77 4.06 -16.17
N SER A 46 14.00 4.54 -16.08
CA SER A 46 15.17 3.65 -15.91
C SER A 46 15.12 2.91 -14.58
N ILE A 47 15.41 1.61 -14.63
CA ILE A 47 15.50 0.73 -13.46
C ILE A 47 16.90 0.89 -12.86
N ARG A 48 16.95 1.11 -11.55
CA ARG A 48 18.22 1.33 -10.84
C ARG A 48 18.98 0.00 -10.68
N PRO A 49 20.32 0.01 -10.75
CA PRO A 49 21.12 -1.22 -10.58
C PRO A 49 20.83 -1.98 -9.27
N GLN A 50 20.54 -1.27 -8.18
CA GLN A 50 20.19 -1.92 -6.91
C GLN A 50 18.90 -2.75 -7.00
N VAL A 51 17.94 -2.32 -7.83
CA VAL A 51 16.69 -3.05 -8.05
C VAL A 51 16.94 -4.25 -8.97
N THR A 52 17.74 -4.05 -10.03
CA THR A 52 18.20 -5.13 -10.91
C THR A 52 18.91 -6.25 -10.13
N ASN A 53 19.71 -5.91 -9.12
CA ASN A 53 20.37 -6.91 -8.28
C ASN A 53 19.39 -7.74 -7.43
N ILE A 54 18.20 -7.19 -7.13
CA ILE A 54 17.18 -7.86 -6.31
C ILE A 54 16.31 -8.76 -7.20
N ASN A 55 15.66 -8.20 -8.23
CA ASN A 55 14.68 -8.93 -9.04
C ASN A 55 15.17 -9.34 -10.43
N GLY A 56 16.42 -9.02 -10.77
CA GLY A 56 16.98 -9.35 -12.08
C GLY A 56 16.41 -8.53 -13.24
N LEU A 57 15.51 -7.57 -12.99
CA LEU A 57 14.91 -6.74 -14.04
C LEU A 57 15.78 -5.53 -14.34
N SER A 58 16.01 -5.27 -15.62
CA SER A 58 16.74 -4.11 -16.13
C SER A 58 16.10 -3.61 -17.41
N ASN A 59 16.41 -2.40 -17.84
CA ASN A 59 15.90 -1.88 -19.11
C ASN A 59 16.94 -1.09 -19.90
N VAL A 60 16.83 -1.20 -21.22
CA VAL A 60 17.52 -0.36 -22.20
C VAL A 60 16.45 0.38 -23.00
N GLY A 61 16.30 1.67 -22.75
CA GLY A 61 15.12 2.42 -23.21
C GLY A 61 13.82 1.79 -22.71
N LYS A 62 12.92 1.43 -23.63
CA LYS A 62 11.63 0.77 -23.33
C LYS A 62 11.71 -0.77 -23.31
N GLN A 63 12.84 -1.36 -23.65
CA GLN A 63 13.00 -2.81 -23.66
C GLN A 63 13.31 -3.30 -22.25
N LEU A 64 12.54 -4.27 -21.77
CA LEU A 64 12.72 -4.88 -20.45
C LEU A 64 13.49 -6.19 -20.58
N TYR A 65 14.42 -6.42 -19.68
CA TYR A 65 15.26 -7.61 -19.63
C TYR A 65 15.16 -8.27 -18.26
N TYR A 66 15.00 -9.59 -18.22
CA TYR A 66 15.09 -10.40 -17.01
C TYR A 66 16.39 -11.22 -17.04
N ARG A 67 17.29 -10.95 -16.08
CA ARG A 67 18.61 -11.58 -15.96
C ARG A 67 19.38 -11.58 -17.29
N GLY A 68 19.35 -10.43 -17.98
CA GLY A 68 20.03 -10.21 -19.26
C GLY A 68 19.25 -10.68 -20.50
N ASN A 69 18.13 -11.40 -20.35
CA ASN A 69 17.33 -11.86 -21.46
C ASN A 69 16.17 -10.90 -21.75
N LEU A 70 16.00 -10.50 -23.01
CA LEU A 70 14.87 -9.67 -23.43
C LEU A 70 13.55 -10.40 -23.13
N VAL A 71 12.62 -9.72 -22.46
CA VAL A 71 11.27 -10.25 -22.19
C VAL A 71 10.22 -9.45 -22.95
N SER A 72 9.18 -10.13 -23.42
CA SER A 72 8.01 -9.46 -23.99
C SER A 72 7.30 -8.68 -22.91
N SER A 73 7.11 -7.37 -23.13
CA SER A 73 6.42 -6.48 -22.21
C SER A 73 5.37 -5.67 -22.95
N SER A 74 4.28 -5.32 -22.26
CA SER A 74 3.17 -4.55 -22.82
C SER A 74 2.95 -3.26 -22.03
N ALA A 75 2.27 -2.29 -22.63
CA ALA A 75 1.86 -1.08 -21.93
C ALA A 75 0.91 -1.42 -20.76
N LEU A 76 0.99 -0.63 -19.68
CA LEU A 76 0.27 -0.88 -18.42
C LEU A 76 -1.24 -1.02 -18.62
N ASP A 77 -1.83 -0.18 -19.46
CA ASP A 77 -3.26 -0.19 -19.80
C ASP A 77 -3.69 -1.50 -20.47
N LEU A 78 -2.88 -2.02 -21.39
CA LEU A 78 -3.14 -3.30 -22.06
C LEU A 78 -3.02 -4.47 -21.07
N VAL A 79 -1.99 -4.47 -20.22
CA VAL A 79 -1.83 -5.48 -19.15
C VAL A 79 -3.03 -5.43 -18.22
N PHE A 80 -3.54 -4.25 -17.86
CA PHE A 80 -4.68 -4.11 -16.95
C PHE A 80 -5.99 -4.55 -17.59
N GLN A 81 -6.20 -4.33 -18.89
CA GLN A 81 -7.34 -4.88 -19.60
C GLN A 81 -7.33 -6.41 -19.56
N ARG A 82 -6.18 -7.03 -19.82
CA ARG A 82 -6.02 -8.50 -19.73
C ARG A 82 -6.18 -9.01 -18.30
N LEU A 83 -5.71 -8.25 -17.32
CA LEU A 83 -5.86 -8.59 -15.91
C LEU A 83 -7.33 -8.57 -15.46
N VAL A 84 -8.11 -7.57 -15.90
CA VAL A 84 -9.56 -7.56 -15.67
C VAL A 84 -10.22 -8.76 -16.33
N THR A 85 -9.86 -9.10 -17.56
CA THR A 85 -10.36 -10.31 -18.24
C THR A 85 -10.02 -11.58 -17.48
N PHE A 86 -8.78 -11.70 -16.98
CA PHE A 86 -8.36 -12.81 -16.13
C PHE A 86 -9.25 -12.97 -14.91
N PHE A 87 -9.56 -11.88 -14.19
CA PHE A 87 -10.47 -11.95 -13.05
C PHE A 87 -11.93 -12.24 -13.43
N LYS A 88 -12.42 -11.69 -14.55
CA LYS A 88 -13.77 -12.01 -15.04
C LYS A 88 -13.93 -13.49 -15.35
N ASN A 89 -12.88 -14.14 -15.85
CA ASN A 89 -12.87 -15.58 -16.10
C ASN A 89 -12.86 -16.43 -14.83
N CYS A 90 -12.61 -15.84 -13.64
CA CYS A 90 -12.75 -16.52 -12.37
C CYS A 90 -14.23 -16.70 -11.96
N ASN A 91 -15.19 -16.14 -12.70
CA ASN A 91 -16.65 -16.21 -12.48
C ASN A 91 -17.16 -15.68 -11.12
N LYS A 92 -16.28 -15.18 -10.25
CA LYS A 92 -16.58 -14.60 -8.93
C LYS A 92 -15.60 -13.47 -8.63
N ARG A 93 -15.98 -12.60 -7.68
CA ARG A 93 -15.05 -11.60 -7.13
C ARG A 93 -13.92 -12.29 -6.37
N CYS A 94 -12.72 -11.80 -6.58
CA CYS A 94 -11.49 -12.44 -6.12
C CYS A 94 -10.96 -11.78 -4.84
N ILE A 95 -10.45 -12.59 -3.91
CA ILE A 95 -9.61 -12.12 -2.80
C ILE A 95 -8.16 -12.26 -3.23
N LEU A 96 -7.40 -11.17 -3.23
CA LEU A 96 -5.97 -11.18 -3.58
C LEU A 96 -5.13 -11.44 -2.33
N VAL A 97 -4.21 -12.38 -2.41
CA VAL A 97 -3.40 -12.88 -1.30
C VAL A 97 -1.94 -12.65 -1.64
N ALA A 98 -1.31 -11.74 -0.91
CA ALA A 98 0.11 -11.44 -1.04
C ALA A 98 0.83 -11.68 0.29
N HIS A 99 2.15 -11.87 0.23
CA HIS A 99 2.99 -11.94 1.41
C HIS A 99 3.69 -10.60 1.61
N ASN A 100 3.37 -9.89 2.70
CA ASN A 100 3.68 -8.47 2.86
C ASN A 100 2.87 -7.58 1.91
N CYS A 101 1.55 -7.84 1.84
CA CYS A 101 0.59 -7.13 1.00
C CYS A 101 0.59 -5.60 1.21
N ALA A 102 1.08 -5.12 2.36
CA ALA A 102 1.37 -3.70 2.59
C ALA A 102 2.32 -3.08 1.55
N PHE A 103 3.07 -3.89 0.81
CA PHE A 103 3.88 -3.47 -0.33
C PHE A 103 3.08 -3.50 -1.64
N ASP A 104 2.45 -4.64 -1.96
CA ASP A 104 1.80 -4.88 -3.26
C ASP A 104 0.50 -4.11 -3.44
N ALA A 105 -0.42 -4.21 -2.49
CA ALA A 105 -1.77 -3.66 -2.64
C ALA A 105 -1.77 -2.14 -2.87
N PRO A 106 -1.03 -1.30 -2.12
CA PRO A 106 -1.00 0.14 -2.39
C PRO A 106 -0.51 0.48 -3.81
N ARG A 107 0.42 -0.31 -4.36
CA ARG A 107 0.98 -0.07 -5.71
C ARG A 107 0.00 -0.46 -6.79
N LEU A 108 -0.64 -1.62 -6.65
CA LEU A 108 -1.68 -2.04 -7.56
C LEU A 108 -2.85 -1.04 -7.54
N ILE A 109 -3.30 -0.63 -6.36
CA ILE A 109 -4.38 0.35 -6.19
C ILE A 109 -4.01 1.70 -6.80
N LYS A 110 -2.79 2.20 -6.56
CA LYS A 110 -2.32 3.43 -7.19
C LYS A 110 -2.34 3.31 -8.73
N ALA A 111 -1.85 2.21 -9.28
CA ALA A 111 -1.85 2.00 -10.72
C ALA A 111 -3.29 1.93 -11.28
N ILE A 112 -4.21 1.25 -10.60
CA ILE A 112 -5.63 1.18 -10.97
C ILE A 112 -6.27 2.58 -10.98
N ARG A 113 -6.02 3.37 -9.94
CA ARG A 113 -6.50 4.76 -9.83
C ARG A 113 -5.96 5.65 -10.94
N ASN A 114 -4.67 5.54 -11.23
CA ASN A 114 -4.01 6.34 -12.27
C ASN A 114 -4.50 5.99 -13.69
N GLN A 115 -5.14 4.84 -13.88
CA GLN A 115 -5.77 4.43 -15.14
C GLN A 115 -7.28 4.68 -15.14
N SER A 116 -7.85 5.26 -14.08
CA SER A 116 -9.29 5.45 -13.90
C SER A 116 -10.09 4.13 -14.00
N LEU A 117 -9.53 3.03 -13.48
CA LEU A 117 -10.13 1.70 -13.55
C LEU A 117 -10.73 1.22 -12.21
N VAL A 118 -10.88 2.11 -11.22
CA VAL A 118 -11.37 1.75 -9.87
C VAL A 118 -12.69 0.98 -9.94
N ASP A 119 -13.67 1.48 -10.70
CA ASP A 119 -14.99 0.85 -10.82
C ASP A 119 -14.88 -0.56 -11.41
N LYS A 120 -14.13 -0.70 -12.52
CA LYS A 120 -13.91 -2.01 -13.17
C LYS A 120 -13.23 -3.02 -12.25
N PHE A 121 -12.25 -2.58 -11.45
CA PHE A 121 -11.57 -3.47 -10.52
C PHE A 121 -12.40 -3.77 -9.27
N SER A 122 -13.28 -2.86 -8.85
CA SER A 122 -14.20 -3.09 -7.74
C SER A 122 -15.23 -4.20 -8.03
N GLU A 123 -15.61 -4.35 -9.30
CA GLU A 123 -16.49 -5.43 -9.78
C GLU A 123 -15.85 -6.81 -9.69
N VAL A 124 -14.52 -6.91 -9.75
CA VAL A 124 -13.81 -8.19 -9.86
C VAL A 124 -12.90 -8.51 -8.67
N ILE A 125 -12.54 -7.53 -7.85
CA ILE A 125 -11.76 -7.71 -6.62
C ILE A 125 -12.67 -7.46 -5.41
N LEU A 126 -12.73 -8.43 -4.50
CA LEU A 126 -13.41 -8.29 -3.21
C LEU A 126 -12.53 -7.54 -2.19
N GLY A 127 -11.27 -7.95 -2.10
CA GLY A 127 -10.33 -7.42 -1.11
C GLY A 127 -8.95 -8.06 -1.20
N PHE A 128 -8.13 -7.75 -0.20
CA PHE A 128 -6.75 -8.22 -0.08
C PHE A 128 -6.49 -8.89 1.27
N VAL A 129 -5.58 -9.85 1.29
CA VAL A 129 -5.11 -10.54 2.49
C VAL A 129 -3.59 -10.42 2.55
N ASP A 130 -3.09 -9.97 3.71
CA ASP A 130 -1.66 -10.00 4.01
C ASP A 130 -1.31 -11.25 4.82
N THR A 131 -0.59 -12.18 4.21
CA THR A 131 -0.19 -13.43 4.89
C THR A 131 0.96 -13.25 5.87
N LEU A 132 1.72 -12.14 5.80
CA LEU A 132 2.82 -11.88 6.72
C LEU A 132 2.36 -11.81 8.20
N PRO A 133 1.36 -10.99 8.58
CA PRO A 133 0.84 -10.99 9.95
C PRO A 133 0.20 -12.33 10.33
N MET A 134 -0.44 -13.04 9.40
CA MET A 134 -1.00 -14.38 9.66
C MET A 134 0.10 -15.37 10.06
N PHE A 135 1.21 -15.43 9.31
CA PHE A 135 2.35 -16.29 9.63
C PHE A 135 3.07 -15.88 10.91
N ARG A 136 3.21 -14.58 11.19
CA ARG A 136 3.77 -14.10 12.47
C ARG A 136 2.92 -14.52 13.66
N LYS A 137 1.59 -14.58 13.51
CA LYS A 137 0.69 -15.08 14.55
C LYS A 137 0.79 -16.59 14.71
N LYS A 138 0.92 -17.32 13.60
CA LYS A 138 1.04 -18.79 13.59
C LYS A 138 2.37 -19.28 14.18
N PHE A 139 3.45 -18.54 13.92
CA PHE A 139 4.82 -18.85 14.35
C PHE A 139 5.38 -17.75 15.26
N PRO A 140 4.84 -17.54 16.47
CA PRO A 140 5.23 -16.44 17.34
C PRO A 140 6.68 -16.53 17.85
N GLU A 141 7.28 -17.73 17.79
CA GLU A 141 8.69 -17.98 18.11
C GLU A 141 9.65 -17.39 17.07
N ARG A 142 9.20 -17.19 15.82
CA ARG A 142 9.98 -16.60 14.73
C ARG A 142 10.04 -15.09 14.85
N LYS A 143 10.96 -14.61 15.69
CA LYS A 143 11.15 -13.18 15.96
C LYS A 143 12.19 -12.54 15.04
N GLY A 144 11.86 -11.39 14.48
CA GLY A 144 12.77 -10.60 13.65
C GLY A 144 12.22 -10.34 12.24
N LYS A 145 12.75 -9.30 11.58
CA LYS A 145 12.24 -8.85 10.27
C LYS A 145 12.40 -9.90 9.16
N GLU A 146 13.41 -10.75 9.26
CA GLU A 146 13.78 -11.72 8.21
C GLU A 146 13.18 -13.12 8.43
N GLN A 147 12.72 -13.42 9.65
CA GLN A 147 12.33 -14.79 10.02
C GLN A 147 11.01 -15.25 9.39
N CYS A 148 10.10 -14.32 9.12
CA CYS A 148 8.82 -14.57 8.46
C CYS A 148 8.77 -13.96 7.05
N THR A 149 9.90 -13.82 6.36
CA THR A 149 9.87 -13.55 4.92
C THR A 149 9.37 -14.78 4.17
N LEU A 150 8.81 -14.59 2.96
CA LEU A 150 8.32 -15.71 2.13
C LEU A 150 9.42 -16.77 1.95
N ILE A 151 10.62 -16.33 1.58
CA ILE A 151 11.80 -17.18 1.39
C ILE A 151 12.13 -17.97 2.67
N SER A 152 12.28 -17.29 3.82
CA SER A 152 12.62 -17.95 5.09
C SER A 152 11.55 -18.96 5.53
N LEU A 153 10.27 -18.68 5.29
CA LEU A 153 9.18 -19.61 5.62
C LEU A 153 9.21 -20.83 4.70
N VAL A 154 9.36 -20.61 3.39
CA VAL A 154 9.39 -21.67 2.39
C VAL A 154 10.58 -22.60 2.60
N GLU A 155 11.80 -22.08 2.78
CA GLU A 155 13.00 -22.89 3.00
C GLU A 155 12.89 -23.72 4.28
N LYS A 156 12.46 -23.08 5.38
CA LYS A 156 12.49 -23.74 6.70
C LYS A 156 11.29 -24.64 6.96
N ILE A 157 10.19 -24.49 6.23
CA ILE A 157 8.96 -25.23 6.49
C ILE A 157 8.64 -26.22 5.37
N LEU A 158 8.87 -25.83 4.10
CA LEU A 158 8.54 -26.66 2.95
C LEU A 158 9.77 -27.28 2.27
N ASP A 159 10.98 -26.89 2.66
CA ASP A 159 12.24 -27.33 2.04
C ASP A 159 12.26 -27.16 0.51
N LEU A 160 11.61 -26.10 0.01
CA LEU A 160 11.57 -25.79 -1.41
C LEU A 160 12.73 -24.86 -1.80
N PRO A 161 13.29 -25.00 -3.01
CA PRO A 161 14.37 -24.13 -3.49
C PRO A 161 13.88 -22.69 -3.67
N THR A 162 14.77 -21.72 -3.43
CA THR A 162 14.46 -20.28 -3.48
C THR A 162 15.37 -19.47 -4.41
N LYS A 163 16.24 -20.15 -5.18
CA LYS A 163 17.21 -19.52 -6.11
C LYS A 163 16.56 -18.64 -7.20
N LYS A 164 15.25 -18.81 -7.43
CA LYS A 164 14.45 -18.03 -8.38
C LYS A 164 13.54 -16.99 -7.71
N ALA A 165 13.70 -16.76 -6.40
CA ALA A 165 12.97 -15.69 -5.70
C ALA A 165 13.23 -14.34 -6.37
N HIS A 166 12.25 -13.43 -6.23
CA HIS A 166 12.20 -12.14 -6.92
C HIS A 166 11.98 -12.26 -8.44
N ASP A 167 11.36 -13.37 -8.87
CA ASP A 167 10.52 -13.44 -10.06
C ASP A 167 9.07 -13.54 -9.57
N ALA A 168 8.18 -12.65 -10.01
CA ALA A 168 6.84 -12.60 -9.44
C ALA A 168 6.07 -13.91 -9.61
N ASN A 169 6.25 -14.61 -10.73
CA ASN A 169 5.58 -15.88 -10.97
C ASN A 169 6.12 -17.01 -10.07
N TYR A 170 7.43 -17.03 -9.81
CA TYR A 170 8.01 -17.95 -8.85
C TYR A 170 7.56 -17.65 -7.41
N ASP A 171 7.51 -16.39 -7.02
CA ASP A 171 7.07 -15.97 -5.69
C ASP A 171 5.59 -16.32 -5.45
N VAL A 172 4.73 -16.17 -6.48
CA VAL A 172 3.34 -16.67 -6.44
C VAL A 172 3.29 -18.19 -6.26
N TYR A 173 4.15 -18.94 -6.96
CA TYR A 173 4.22 -20.40 -6.77
C TYR A 173 4.58 -20.75 -5.32
N LEU A 174 5.61 -20.11 -4.75
CA LEU A 174 6.00 -20.31 -3.37
C LEU A 174 4.87 -19.97 -2.38
N LEU A 175 4.20 -18.83 -2.60
CA LEU A 175 3.11 -18.36 -1.77
C LEU A 175 1.91 -19.32 -1.79
N VAL A 176 1.56 -19.86 -2.96
CA VAL A 176 0.48 -20.86 -3.08
C VAL A 176 0.77 -22.10 -2.24
N ASN A 177 1.98 -22.66 -2.37
CA ASN A 177 2.35 -23.85 -1.60
C ASN A 177 2.35 -23.56 -0.08
N LEU A 178 2.92 -22.41 0.32
CA LEU A 178 3.00 -22.04 1.74
C LEU A 178 1.63 -21.77 2.35
N THR A 179 0.73 -21.09 1.63
CA THR A 179 -0.62 -20.77 2.13
C THR A 179 -1.51 -22.00 2.21
N GLN A 180 -1.54 -22.83 1.16
CA GLN A 180 -2.32 -24.06 1.13
C GLN A 180 -1.87 -25.07 2.19
N HIS A 181 -0.59 -25.06 2.55
CA HIS A 181 -0.07 -25.93 3.61
C HIS A 181 -0.50 -25.50 5.03
N HIS A 182 -0.92 -24.24 5.23
CA HIS A 182 -1.09 -23.68 6.58
C HIS A 182 -2.42 -23.02 6.90
N PHE A 183 -3.19 -22.62 5.90
CA PHE A 183 -4.42 -21.85 6.06
C PHE A 183 -5.53 -22.43 5.18
N THR A 184 -6.74 -22.49 5.74
CA THR A 184 -7.94 -22.83 4.96
C THR A 184 -8.43 -21.61 4.18
N LEU A 185 -9.43 -21.80 3.32
CA LEU A 185 -10.05 -20.66 2.63
C LEU A 185 -10.82 -19.76 3.61
N GLU A 186 -11.38 -20.31 4.69
CA GLU A 186 -12.01 -19.55 5.76
C GLU A 186 -10.99 -18.68 6.50
N ASP A 187 -9.80 -19.20 6.80
CA ASP A 187 -8.73 -18.40 7.40
C ASP A 187 -8.40 -17.17 6.53
N ILE A 188 -8.29 -17.38 5.20
CA ILE A 188 -8.04 -16.29 4.24
C ILE A 188 -9.20 -15.30 4.22
N ALA A 189 -10.45 -15.78 4.12
CA ALA A 189 -11.63 -14.92 4.08
C ALA A 189 -11.80 -14.08 5.35
N MET A 190 -11.50 -14.63 6.53
CA MET A 190 -11.58 -13.91 7.81
C MET A 190 -10.52 -12.81 7.99
N ASN A 191 -9.40 -12.89 7.26
CA ASN A 191 -8.30 -11.93 7.34
C ASN A 191 -8.30 -10.91 6.19
N GLN A 192 -9.34 -10.90 5.35
CA GLN A 192 -9.43 -9.99 4.22
C GLN A 192 -9.71 -8.55 4.65
N LYS A 193 -9.15 -7.61 3.90
CA LYS A 193 -9.49 -6.19 3.93
C LYS A 193 -10.18 -5.79 2.63
N PRO A 194 -11.34 -5.12 2.67
CA PRO A 194 -12.08 -4.75 1.46
C PRO A 194 -11.27 -3.88 0.51
N PHE A 195 -11.46 -4.06 -0.81
CA PHE A 195 -10.81 -3.25 -1.84
C PHE A 195 -10.97 -1.74 -1.62
N ASN A 196 -12.17 -1.30 -1.25
CA ASN A 196 -12.49 0.11 -0.99
C ASN A 196 -11.79 0.69 0.25
N GLU A 197 -11.35 -0.15 1.20
CA GLU A 197 -10.54 0.30 2.35
C GLU A 197 -9.19 0.81 1.87
N PHE A 198 -8.55 0.14 0.90
CA PHE A 198 -7.26 0.57 0.34
C PHE A 198 -7.39 1.86 -0.47
N ILE A 199 -8.49 2.01 -1.23
CA ILE A 199 -8.79 3.25 -1.95
C ILE A 199 -8.91 4.42 -0.97
N SER A 200 -9.77 4.26 0.05
CA SER A 200 -9.99 5.26 1.09
C SER A 200 -8.71 5.60 1.86
N ALA A 201 -7.91 4.59 2.20
CA ALA A 201 -6.64 4.77 2.90
C ALA A 201 -5.65 5.60 2.05
N GLN A 202 -5.58 5.35 0.74
CA GLN A 202 -4.68 6.09 -0.13
C GLN A 202 -5.15 7.55 -0.33
N LEU A 203 -6.45 7.78 -0.51
CA LEU A 203 -7.03 9.13 -0.59
C LEU A 203 -6.76 9.93 0.68
N SER A 204 -6.94 9.31 1.85
CA SER A 204 -6.65 9.94 3.14
C SER A 204 -5.16 10.28 3.30
N GLN A 205 -4.25 9.43 2.80
CA GLN A 205 -2.81 9.71 2.81
C GLN A 205 -2.44 10.88 1.88
N GLU A 206 -3.05 10.96 0.70
CA GLU A 206 -2.86 12.05 -0.26
C GLU A 206 -3.36 13.38 0.33
N LYS A 207 -4.59 13.40 0.86
CA LYS A 207 -5.17 14.55 1.57
C LYS A 207 -4.28 15.01 2.73
N SER A 208 -3.84 14.09 3.57
CA SER A 208 -2.94 14.40 4.68
C SER A 208 -1.59 14.94 4.19
N ARG A 209 -1.06 14.46 3.07
CA ARG A 209 0.17 15.01 2.49
C ARG A 209 -0.02 16.45 2.02
N GLU A 210 -1.12 16.74 1.34
CA GLU A 210 -1.46 18.11 0.90
C GLU A 210 -1.62 19.04 2.10
N MET A 211 -2.36 18.62 3.12
CA MET A 211 -2.53 19.38 4.36
C MET A 211 -1.21 19.61 5.09
N PHE A 212 -0.35 18.59 5.15
CA PHE A 212 0.97 18.72 5.76
C PHE A 212 1.79 19.84 5.12
N LEU A 213 1.74 19.99 3.79
CA LEU A 213 2.45 21.05 3.07
C LEU A 213 1.94 22.44 3.45
N THR A 214 0.63 22.60 3.67
CA THR A 214 0.07 23.89 4.11
C THR A 214 0.63 24.35 5.46
N LEU A 215 1.09 23.42 6.30
CA LEU A 215 1.64 23.71 7.63
C LEU A 215 3.11 24.20 7.59
N ASP A 216 3.67 24.49 6.41
CA ASP A 216 5.01 25.03 6.25
C ASP A 216 5.29 26.33 7.01
N PRO A 217 4.34 27.27 7.20
CA PRO A 217 4.57 28.44 8.03
C PRO A 217 4.92 28.10 9.50
N LEU A 218 4.51 26.91 9.99
CA LEU A 218 4.84 26.43 11.33
C LEU A 218 6.20 25.69 11.40
N LYS A 219 6.93 25.62 10.28
CA LYS A 219 8.26 25.00 10.24
C LYS A 219 9.23 25.80 11.11
N GLY A 220 9.94 25.10 12.01
CA GLY A 220 10.82 25.73 13.00
C GLY A 220 10.13 26.07 14.32
N ASN A 221 8.80 26.25 14.32
CA ASN A 221 8.00 26.39 15.54
C ASN A 221 7.61 25.03 16.13
N ILE A 222 7.33 24.04 15.28
CA ILE A 222 6.95 22.68 15.68
C ILE A 222 7.68 21.64 14.82
N THR A 223 7.73 20.40 15.33
CA THR A 223 8.38 19.28 14.63
C THR A 223 7.53 18.77 13.46
N ASN A 224 8.17 18.11 12.50
CA ASN A 224 7.47 17.42 11.41
C ASN A 224 6.49 16.36 11.92
N THR A 225 6.78 15.70 13.05
CA THR A 225 5.87 14.73 13.67
C THR A 225 4.56 15.39 14.08
N ILE A 226 4.61 16.56 14.72
CA ILE A 226 3.41 17.31 15.14
C ILE A 226 2.64 17.78 13.90
N ARG A 227 3.33 18.35 12.91
CA ARG A 227 2.69 18.74 11.63
C ARG A 227 2.00 17.56 10.95
N LYS A 228 2.61 16.38 10.98
CA LYS A 228 2.03 15.17 10.41
C LYS A 228 0.79 14.71 11.19
N GLN A 229 0.85 14.72 12.52
CA GLN A 229 -0.31 14.44 13.37
C GLN A 229 -1.47 15.41 13.11
N MET A 230 -1.18 16.70 12.93
CA MET A 230 -2.17 17.71 12.56
C MET A 230 -2.81 17.41 11.20
N ALA A 231 -1.99 17.10 10.20
CA ALA A 231 -2.49 16.78 8.86
C ALA A 231 -3.29 15.47 8.82
N ASP A 232 -2.87 14.45 9.56
CA ASP A 232 -3.62 13.19 9.74
C ASP A 232 -4.94 13.42 10.50
N ALA A 233 -5.06 14.54 11.21
CA ALA A 233 -6.26 14.98 11.91
C ALA A 233 -7.09 16.00 11.12
N ASP A 234 -6.90 16.07 9.80
CA ASP A 234 -7.59 16.99 8.90
C ASP A 234 -7.37 18.49 9.21
N MET A 235 -6.27 18.84 9.89
CA MET A 235 -5.91 20.22 10.20
C MET A 235 -4.89 20.76 9.18
N ASN A 236 -5.24 21.90 8.58
CA ASN A 236 -4.36 22.65 7.67
C ASN A 236 -4.18 24.09 8.17
N TYR A 237 -3.19 24.81 7.64
CA TYR A 237 -2.87 26.14 8.15
C TYR A 237 -4.01 27.16 8.01
N ASN A 238 -4.77 27.09 6.91
CA ASN A 238 -5.92 27.98 6.67
C ASN A 238 -7.04 27.71 7.67
N SER A 239 -7.35 26.45 7.97
CA SER A 239 -8.35 26.07 8.97
C SER A 239 -7.98 26.60 10.36
N LEU A 240 -6.69 26.60 10.71
CA LEU A 240 -6.21 27.13 11.99
C LEU A 240 -6.28 28.66 12.05
N SER A 241 -5.87 29.32 10.97
CA SER A 241 -5.91 30.79 10.86
C SER A 241 -7.35 31.32 10.87
N ASN A 242 -8.25 30.64 10.15
CA ASN A 242 -9.68 30.98 10.14
C ASN A 242 -10.31 30.75 11.51
N LYS A 243 -10.02 29.62 12.18
CA LYS A 243 -10.52 29.34 13.52
C LYS A 243 -10.08 30.39 14.53
N LEU A 244 -8.83 30.85 14.43
CA LEU A 244 -8.30 31.92 15.29
C LEU A 244 -9.00 33.24 15.02
N SER A 245 -9.16 33.60 13.76
CA SER A 245 -9.75 34.89 13.35
C SER A 245 -11.25 34.98 13.69
N GLN A 246 -11.98 33.87 13.56
CA GLN A 246 -13.44 33.85 13.73
C GLN A 246 -13.88 33.51 15.15
N GLU A 247 -13.18 32.60 15.83
CA GLU A 247 -13.62 32.04 17.12
C GLU A 247 -12.63 32.33 18.28
N GLY A 248 -11.50 32.95 17.96
CA GLY A 248 -10.49 33.36 18.92
C GLY A 248 -9.61 32.22 19.45
N PRO A 249 -8.63 32.57 20.32
CA PRO A 249 -7.61 31.64 20.78
C PRO A 249 -8.17 30.43 21.54
N LYS A 250 -9.18 30.62 22.39
CA LYS A 250 -9.76 29.54 23.22
C LYS A 250 -10.37 28.42 22.37
N LYS A 251 -11.09 28.75 21.30
CA LYS A 251 -11.71 27.78 20.40
C LYS A 251 -10.71 27.12 19.48
N THR A 252 -9.66 27.84 19.07
CA THR A 252 -8.53 27.28 18.32
C THR A 252 -7.76 26.24 19.14
N VAL A 253 -7.53 26.51 20.42
CA VAL A 253 -6.94 25.53 21.36
C VAL A 253 -7.81 24.29 21.50
N GLN A 254 -9.14 24.44 21.54
CA GLN A 254 -10.06 23.31 21.59
C GLN A 254 -10.00 22.47 20.31
N PHE A 255 -9.90 23.13 19.14
CA PHE A 255 -9.75 22.49 17.85
C PHE A 255 -8.45 21.67 17.77
N LEU A 256 -7.30 22.25 18.19
CA LEU A 256 -6.01 21.54 18.27
C LEU A 256 -5.99 20.34 19.23
N LYS A 257 -6.91 20.30 20.19
CA LYS A 257 -7.08 19.20 21.14
C LYS A 257 -8.01 18.10 20.65
N GLN A 258 -8.72 18.29 19.53
CA GLN A 258 -9.65 17.30 19.01
C GLN A 258 -8.94 15.98 18.68
N THR A 259 -9.67 14.89 18.87
CA THR A 259 -9.27 13.51 18.57
C THR A 259 -9.72 13.14 17.17
N VAL A 260 -8.87 12.43 16.43
CA VAL A 260 -9.24 11.80 15.16
C VAL A 260 -9.07 10.28 15.30
N ASN A 261 -10.14 9.54 15.00
CA ASN A 261 -10.22 8.07 15.00
C ASN A 261 -9.84 7.38 16.32
N GLU A 262 -10.49 7.74 17.43
CA GLU A 262 -10.40 7.08 18.76
C GLU A 262 -8.99 6.98 19.38
N LYS A 263 -7.95 7.54 18.73
CA LYS A 263 -6.60 7.69 19.28
C LYS A 263 -6.44 9.10 19.86
N ALA A 264 -6.17 9.14 21.16
CA ALA A 264 -6.10 10.36 21.97
C ALA A 264 -5.12 11.43 21.43
N THR A 265 -5.67 12.63 21.20
CA THR A 265 -5.07 13.98 21.26
C THR A 265 -3.89 14.28 20.32
N VAL A 266 -4.16 15.07 19.27
CA VAL A 266 -3.19 15.52 18.25
C VAL A 266 -2.03 16.31 18.86
N ILE A 267 -2.26 17.09 19.92
CA ILE A 267 -1.21 17.85 20.61
C ILE A 267 -1.48 17.89 22.12
N LYS A 268 -0.77 17.09 22.91
CA LYS A 268 -0.85 17.11 24.39
C LYS A 268 -0.06 18.24 25.08
N PRO A 269 1.11 18.68 24.58
CA PRO A 269 1.88 19.72 25.28
C PRO A 269 1.26 21.11 25.14
N LYS A 270 0.83 21.72 26.26
CA LYS A 270 0.41 23.14 26.33
C LYS A 270 1.40 24.08 25.61
N LYS A 271 2.70 23.80 25.75
CA LYS A 271 3.79 24.53 25.13
C LYS A 271 3.71 24.59 23.59
N ILE A 272 3.28 23.51 22.93
CA ILE A 272 3.14 23.48 21.46
C ILE A 272 1.93 24.32 21.04
N ILE A 273 0.83 24.20 21.78
CA ILE A 273 -0.39 24.97 21.53
C ILE A 273 -0.13 26.49 21.69
N GLU A 274 0.64 26.87 22.70
CA GLU A 274 1.06 28.27 22.92
C GLU A 274 1.95 28.78 21.79
N VAL A 275 2.91 27.97 21.33
CA VAL A 275 3.79 28.31 20.20
C VAL A 275 2.99 28.52 18.90
N ILE A 276 2.04 27.63 18.60
CA ILE A 276 1.17 27.75 17.43
C ILE A 276 0.30 29.00 17.55
N SER A 277 -0.33 29.21 18.72
CA SER A 277 -1.19 30.38 18.95
C SER A 277 -0.42 31.69 18.80
N LYS A 278 0.78 31.79 19.38
CA LYS A 278 1.64 32.98 19.28
C LYS A 278 2.05 33.27 17.85
N HIS A 279 2.43 32.25 17.09
CA HIS A 279 2.77 32.41 15.68
C HIS A 279 1.58 32.94 14.88
N LEU A 280 0.40 32.32 15.03
CA LEU A 280 -0.80 32.75 14.31
C LEU A 280 -1.23 34.17 14.70
N SER A 281 -1.17 34.56 15.98
CA SER A 281 -1.48 35.93 16.43
C SER A 281 -0.53 36.98 15.87
N SER A 282 0.78 36.68 15.79
CA SER A 282 1.77 37.62 15.24
C SER A 282 1.52 37.99 13.78
N ILE A 283 0.83 37.12 13.03
CA ILE A 283 0.51 37.33 11.61
C ILE A 283 -0.79 38.11 11.44
N VAL A 284 -1.75 37.95 12.35
CA VAL A 284 -2.99 38.75 12.34
C VAL A 284 -2.69 40.22 12.69
N GLU A 285 -1.74 40.47 13.58
CA GLU A 285 -1.30 41.82 13.96
C GLU A 285 -0.49 42.56 12.88
N HIS A 286 0.07 41.86 11.90
CA HIS A 286 0.83 42.46 10.77
C HIS A 286 -0.04 42.71 9.52
N ASN A 287 -1.29 42.23 9.50
CA ASN A 287 -2.22 42.38 8.37
C ASN A 287 -3.39 43.34 8.66
N ASN A 288 -3.37 44.02 9.81
CA ASN A 288 -4.26 45.13 10.18
C ASN A 288 -3.44 46.41 10.32
#